data_AF-A0A1Q9DD92-F1
#
_entry.id   AF-A0A1Q9DD92-F1
#
_cell.length_a   1.000
_cell.length_b   1.000
_cell.length_c   1.000
_cell.angle_alpha   90.00
_cell.angle_beta   90.00
_cell.angle_gamma   90.00
#
_symmetry.space_group_name_H-M   'P 1'
#
loop_
_entity.id
_entity.type
_entity.pdbx_description
1 polymer ?
#
loop_
_entity_poly.entity_id
_entity_poly.type
_entity_poly.pdbx_seq_one_letter_code
_entity_poly.pdbx_strand_id
1 'polypeptide(L)'
;MGLQSRPSIAFMTAGTFRQQMLGMTDHAMRGYANKNIIGIEQFGIATPRECMVNCQRQRGICNCWSWKDDGFCRTGSALRCTYTASEDDDRWMFGTCPLRGGQNADAAPPTPAEPAKVQVLMITHKRANYLQRALASIFQQRSDPARFPVIASQDGDDAEVLKTLEEFLRSGRLFKRLQFQPKTFLPTGYERLSHHYGWALGQVFDTFGYQQAIVLEEDLEISPDFFSFFDATRPLLVADPDLFCVSAWSDNGKPDVASNVTAVYRSDFFPGLGWMLLRSFWEEVKDRWPAKYWDDFLRRADVRKGRHCLRPEVSRSHTFGEKGVSYGQFYKEHLAGNVLNEAVVDWKSVALSHVATSAAFDAYLTEQVRHARLVAFDDVSPSLVQTLQDRQALAVLYDDRQWRRVAKRFGLMEDEKEGIRRGTYRGVLPFTWKGRSTFLVRDWPGSFGLFALALSPRYAELEEVTVTRQDAQTWS
;
A
#
# COMPACT_ATOMS: atom_id res chain seq x y z
N MET A 1 36.12 -53.52 -36.68
CA MET A 1 37.36 -52.71 -36.83
C MET A 1 37.02 -51.55 -37.75
N GLY A 2 37.12 -50.27 -37.43
CA GLY A 2 37.59 -49.56 -36.25
C GLY A 2 37.07 -48.12 -36.28
N LEU A 3 37.13 -47.46 -35.12
CA LEU A 3 36.96 -46.02 -34.91
C LEU A 3 38.07 -45.21 -35.61
N GLN A 4 37.78 -43.93 -35.87
CA GLN A 4 38.66 -42.71 -35.85
C GLN A 4 38.33 -41.78 -37.04
N SER A 5 38.39 -40.44 -36.97
CA SER A 5 38.74 -39.47 -35.92
C SER A 5 38.42 -38.05 -36.42
N ARG A 6 38.14 -37.12 -35.49
CA ARG A 6 38.01 -35.66 -35.70
C ARG A 6 39.33 -35.01 -36.17
N PRO A 7 39.31 -33.87 -36.89
CA PRO A 7 40.47 -33.00 -37.00
C PRO A 7 40.58 -32.00 -35.83
N SER A 8 41.82 -31.72 -35.48
CA SER A 8 42.34 -31.13 -34.25
C SER A 8 42.09 -29.63 -34.07
N ILE A 9 41.88 -29.24 -32.81
CA ILE A 9 41.98 -27.85 -32.32
C ILE A 9 43.46 -27.46 -32.31
N ALA A 10 43.83 -26.42 -33.05
CA ALA A 10 45.12 -25.78 -32.93
C ALA A 10 45.17 -24.99 -31.62
N PHE A 11 46.06 -25.40 -30.71
CA PHE A 11 46.37 -24.68 -29.48
C PHE A 11 47.13 -23.39 -29.81
N MET A 12 46.50 -22.23 -29.61
CA MET A 12 47.23 -20.98 -29.44
C MET A 12 47.86 -20.97 -28.03
N THR A 13 49.16 -20.70 -27.99
CA THR A 13 50.00 -20.64 -26.78
C THR A 13 49.61 -19.48 -25.87
N ALA A 14 49.67 -19.70 -24.55
CA ALA A 14 49.29 -18.77 -23.48
C ALA A 14 50.00 -17.40 -23.46
N GLY A 15 51.01 -17.18 -24.32
CA GLY A 15 51.74 -15.91 -24.43
C GLY A 15 50.99 -14.81 -25.19
N THR A 16 50.19 -15.16 -26.19
CA THR A 16 49.54 -14.17 -27.08
C THR A 16 48.24 -13.61 -26.50
N PHE A 17 47.58 -14.37 -25.61
CA PHE A 17 46.38 -13.89 -24.90
C PHE A 17 46.71 -12.86 -23.81
N ARG A 18 47.93 -12.92 -23.25
CA ARG A 18 48.36 -12.02 -22.17
C ARG A 18 48.69 -10.62 -22.69
N GLN A 19 49.17 -10.49 -23.93
CA GLN A 19 49.55 -9.19 -24.50
C GLN A 19 48.37 -8.36 -25.04
N GLN A 20 47.23 -8.99 -25.38
CA GLN A 20 45.98 -8.25 -25.64
C GLN A 20 45.22 -7.91 -24.35
N MET A 21 45.37 -8.69 -23.28
CA MET A 21 44.72 -8.41 -21.97
C MET A 21 45.49 -7.42 -21.10
N LEU A 22 46.82 -7.27 -21.27
CA LEU A 22 47.65 -6.37 -20.45
C LEU A 22 47.79 -4.94 -21.00
N GLY A 23 47.28 -4.67 -22.21
CA GLY A 23 47.23 -3.32 -22.79
C GLY A 23 45.90 -2.58 -22.62
N MET A 24 44.88 -3.23 -22.02
CA MET A 24 43.51 -2.70 -21.96
C MET A 24 43.00 -2.45 -20.53
N THR A 25 43.87 -2.45 -19.52
CA THR A 25 43.47 -2.45 -18.11
C THR A 25 43.56 -1.11 -17.36
N ASP A 26 43.85 0.03 -18.01
CA ASP A 26 43.90 1.33 -17.31
C ASP A 26 42.98 2.43 -17.88
N HIS A 27 42.32 2.18 -19.02
CA HIS A 27 41.30 3.09 -19.58
C HIS A 27 39.86 2.57 -19.52
N ALA A 28 39.66 1.25 -19.45
CA ALA A 28 38.31 0.66 -19.41
C ALA A 28 37.63 0.72 -18.03
N MET A 29 38.36 1.05 -16.95
CA MET A 29 37.87 0.98 -15.57
C MET A 29 37.65 2.32 -14.87
N ARG A 30 37.95 3.45 -15.53
CA ARG A 30 37.69 4.77 -14.95
C ARG A 30 36.24 5.16 -15.27
N GLY A 31 35.39 4.99 -14.25
CA GLY A 31 34.09 5.66 -14.21
C GLY A 31 32.90 4.86 -14.73
N TYR A 32 32.51 3.79 -14.04
CA TYR A 32 31.36 2.98 -14.43
C TYR A 32 30.02 3.65 -14.10
N ALA A 33 29.16 3.85 -15.10
CA ALA A 33 27.74 4.05 -14.83
C ALA A 33 27.15 2.74 -14.27
N ASN A 34 26.79 2.80 -12.98
CA ASN A 34 26.09 1.75 -12.23
C ASN A 34 26.93 0.51 -11.93
N LYS A 35 28.00 0.69 -11.13
CA LYS A 35 28.82 -0.39 -10.55
C LYS A 35 28.04 -1.48 -9.81
N ASN A 36 26.78 -1.20 -9.48
CA ASN A 36 25.90 -2.10 -8.74
C ASN A 36 25.09 -3.04 -9.65
N ILE A 37 25.20 -2.95 -10.98
CA ILE A 37 24.57 -3.94 -11.88
C ILE A 37 25.30 -5.27 -11.72
N ILE A 38 24.64 -6.23 -11.09
CA ILE A 38 25.10 -7.62 -11.02
C ILE A 38 24.55 -8.33 -12.25
N GLY A 39 25.42 -8.70 -13.20
CA GLY A 39 25.00 -9.34 -14.44
C GLY A 39 26.12 -9.53 -15.45
N ILE A 40 25.77 -9.42 -16.73
CA ILE A 40 26.61 -9.80 -17.87
C ILE A 40 27.29 -8.55 -18.45
N GLU A 41 28.59 -8.67 -18.75
CA GLU A 41 29.40 -7.67 -19.47
C GLU A 41 29.63 -8.13 -20.91
N GLN A 42 29.55 -7.19 -21.86
CA GLN A 42 29.65 -7.43 -23.30
C GLN A 42 30.46 -6.30 -23.93
N PHE A 43 31.27 -6.63 -24.94
CA PHE A 43 32.07 -5.68 -25.71
C PHE A 43 31.66 -5.72 -27.18
N GLY A 44 31.80 -4.60 -27.89
CA GLY A 44 31.47 -4.49 -29.31
C GLY A 44 29.97 -4.27 -29.60
N ILE A 45 29.19 -3.82 -28.61
CA ILE A 45 27.78 -3.47 -28.79
C ILE A 45 27.68 -2.08 -29.40
N ALA A 46 27.17 -1.98 -30.62
CA ALA A 46 27.30 -0.75 -31.41
C ALA A 46 26.42 0.41 -30.92
N THR A 47 25.33 0.10 -30.19
CA THR A 47 24.38 1.12 -29.76
C THR A 47 23.82 0.86 -28.35
N PRO A 48 23.39 1.92 -27.63
CA PRO A 48 22.72 1.77 -26.34
C PRO A 48 21.42 0.96 -26.46
N ARG A 49 20.72 1.10 -27.59
CA ARG A 49 19.49 0.35 -27.89
C ARG A 49 19.75 -1.15 -27.97
N GLU A 50 20.86 -1.55 -28.58
CA GLU A 50 21.27 -2.96 -28.65
C GLU A 50 21.60 -3.51 -27.25
N CYS A 51 22.28 -2.71 -26.41
CA CYS A 51 22.53 -3.07 -25.01
C CYS A 51 21.23 -3.27 -24.21
N MET A 52 20.26 -2.35 -24.36
CA MET A 52 18.93 -2.47 -23.76
C MET A 52 18.19 -3.73 -24.25
N VAL A 53 18.25 -4.03 -25.55
CA VAL A 53 17.62 -5.24 -26.11
C VAL A 53 18.24 -6.52 -25.56
N ASN A 54 19.57 -6.53 -25.35
CA ASN A 54 20.25 -7.65 -24.70
C ASN A 54 19.81 -7.83 -23.24
N CYS A 55 19.49 -6.74 -22.53
CA CYS A 55 18.86 -6.81 -21.22
C CYS A 55 17.41 -7.36 -21.31
N GLN A 56 16.60 -6.94 -22.29
CA GLN A 56 15.23 -7.44 -22.49
C GLN A 56 15.16 -8.94 -22.77
N ARG A 57 16.20 -9.51 -23.39
CA ARG A 57 16.30 -10.96 -23.66
C ARG A 57 16.53 -11.78 -22.39
N GLN A 58 17.01 -11.18 -21.31
CA GLN A 58 17.31 -11.83 -20.02
C GLN A 58 16.06 -11.88 -19.11
N ARG A 59 15.03 -12.59 -19.59
CA ARG A 59 13.69 -12.76 -18.98
C ARG A 59 13.71 -12.76 -17.43
N GLY A 60 13.30 -11.63 -16.82
CA GLY A 60 13.08 -11.52 -15.37
C GLY A 60 14.33 -11.30 -14.51
N ILE A 61 15.54 -11.35 -15.09
CA ILE A 61 16.82 -11.29 -14.37
C ILE A 61 17.54 -9.95 -14.58
N CYS A 62 17.13 -9.20 -15.61
CA CYS A 62 17.72 -7.91 -15.96
C CYS A 62 16.71 -6.79 -15.79
N ASN A 63 16.98 -5.86 -14.87
CA ASN A 63 16.17 -4.66 -14.66
C ASN A 63 16.92 -3.36 -15.01
N CYS A 64 18.24 -3.42 -15.21
CA CYS A 64 19.09 -2.29 -15.57
C CYS A 64 20.06 -2.64 -16.70
N TRP A 65 20.36 -1.64 -17.54
CA TRP A 65 21.43 -1.71 -18.54
C TRP A 65 22.28 -0.42 -18.51
N SER A 66 23.52 -0.54 -18.96
CA SER A 66 24.51 0.54 -19.05
C SER A 66 25.39 0.31 -20.28
N TRP A 67 25.63 1.34 -21.08
CA TRP A 67 26.38 1.28 -22.33
C TRP A 67 27.30 2.50 -22.46
N LYS A 68 28.45 2.31 -23.11
CA LYS A 68 29.41 3.36 -23.43
C LYS A 68 29.73 3.37 -24.92
N ASP A 69 30.07 4.52 -25.45
CA ASP A 69 30.33 4.74 -26.89
C ASP A 69 31.56 4.00 -27.47
N ASP A 70 32.40 3.41 -26.61
CA ASP A 70 33.43 2.44 -26.99
C ASP A 70 32.90 1.02 -27.24
N GLY A 71 31.58 0.83 -27.12
CA GLY A 71 30.88 -0.41 -27.37
C GLY A 71 30.81 -1.35 -26.17
N PHE A 72 31.19 -0.89 -24.97
CA PHE A 72 30.98 -1.64 -23.74
C PHE A 72 29.52 -1.60 -23.30
N CYS A 73 28.98 -2.75 -22.91
CA CYS A 73 27.60 -2.91 -22.45
C CYS A 73 27.55 -3.81 -21.21
N ARG A 74 26.82 -3.39 -20.18
CA ARG A 74 26.54 -4.16 -18.96
C ARG A 74 25.05 -4.22 -18.70
N THR A 75 24.55 -5.42 -18.43
CA THR A 75 23.11 -5.68 -18.25
C THR A 75 22.93 -6.58 -17.03
N GLY A 76 21.97 -6.30 -16.15
CA GLY A 76 21.71 -7.18 -15.00
C GLY A 76 20.71 -6.60 -14.00
N SER A 77 20.80 -7.09 -12.76
CA SER A 77 19.98 -6.64 -11.63
C SER A 77 20.68 -5.58 -10.80
N ALA A 78 20.00 -4.48 -10.49
CA ALA A 78 20.40 -3.52 -9.46
C ALA A 78 19.17 -2.94 -8.73
N LEU A 79 19.36 -2.46 -7.51
CA LEU A 79 18.30 -1.81 -6.72
C LEU A 79 17.83 -0.49 -7.35
N ARG A 80 18.73 0.23 -8.03
CA ARG A 80 18.45 1.46 -8.79
C ARG A 80 19.30 1.50 -10.06
N CYS A 81 18.69 1.86 -11.18
CA CYS A 81 19.39 2.12 -12.45
C CYS A 81 19.85 3.57 -12.52
N THR A 82 20.70 4.01 -11.59
CA THR A 82 21.13 5.40 -11.48
C THR A 82 22.62 5.56 -11.79
N TYR A 83 22.96 6.69 -12.41
CA TYR A 83 24.34 7.13 -12.54
C TYR A 83 24.98 7.25 -11.16
N THR A 84 26.13 6.60 -10.98
CA THR A 84 26.99 6.79 -9.80
C THR A 84 28.36 7.17 -10.33
N ALA A 85 28.52 8.48 -10.58
CA ALA A 85 29.75 9.22 -10.88
C ALA A 85 30.97 8.39 -11.37
N SER A 86 31.21 8.43 -12.68
CA SER A 86 32.52 8.89 -13.13
C SER A 86 32.54 10.41 -12.99
N GLU A 87 33.57 11.00 -12.40
CA GLU A 87 33.65 12.47 -12.38
C GLU A 87 33.88 13.07 -13.77
N ASP A 88 34.26 12.27 -14.79
CA ASP A 88 34.68 12.77 -16.12
C ASP A 88 34.22 11.91 -17.33
N ASP A 89 33.10 11.18 -17.27
CA ASP A 89 32.67 10.34 -18.41
C ASP A 89 31.17 10.48 -18.71
N ASP A 90 30.81 11.50 -19.49
CA ASP A 90 29.47 11.77 -20.02
C ASP A 90 29.05 10.83 -21.17
N ARG A 91 29.96 9.95 -21.61
CA ARG A 91 29.74 8.99 -22.71
C ARG A 91 28.90 7.77 -22.32
N TRP A 92 28.51 7.67 -21.05
CA TRP A 92 27.67 6.58 -20.55
C TRP A 92 26.19 6.86 -20.74
N MET A 93 25.49 5.89 -21.33
CA MET A 93 24.03 5.83 -21.36
C MET A 93 23.56 4.66 -20.50
N PHE A 94 22.52 4.86 -19.71
CA PHE A 94 21.97 3.83 -18.83
C PHE A 94 20.45 3.93 -18.77
N GLY A 95 19.79 2.87 -18.34
CA GLY A 95 18.35 2.89 -18.21
C GLY A 95 17.77 1.65 -17.53
N THR A 96 16.48 1.74 -17.23
CA THR A 96 15.71 0.56 -16.82
C THR A 96 15.39 -0.29 -18.04
N CYS A 97 15.25 -1.60 -17.81
CA CYS A 97 14.77 -2.52 -18.80
C CYS A 97 13.36 -2.99 -18.43
N PRO A 98 12.31 -2.45 -19.06
CA PRO A 98 10.97 -2.92 -18.83
C PRO A 98 10.84 -4.36 -19.34
N LEU A 99 10.35 -5.26 -18.47
CA LEU A 99 9.95 -6.60 -18.88
C LEU A 99 8.87 -6.46 -19.97
N ARG A 100 9.12 -6.97 -21.18
CA ARG A 100 8.13 -6.92 -22.26
C ARG A 100 6.87 -7.70 -21.86
N GLY A 101 5.83 -6.98 -21.43
CA GLY A 101 4.47 -7.29 -21.85
C GLY A 101 4.35 -6.96 -23.34
N GLY A 102 3.94 -7.93 -24.17
CA GLY A 102 3.88 -7.75 -25.62
C GLY A 102 2.82 -6.74 -26.03
N GLN A 103 3.18 -5.82 -26.93
CA GLN A 103 2.23 -5.06 -27.73
C GLN A 103 2.75 -4.94 -29.17
N ASN A 104 1.99 -5.49 -30.12
CA ASN A 104 2.10 -5.17 -31.53
C ASN A 104 1.55 -3.75 -31.73
N ALA A 105 2.40 -2.85 -32.19
CA ALA A 105 1.99 -1.52 -32.64
C ALA A 105 1.54 -1.64 -34.10
N ASP A 106 0.23 -1.82 -34.31
CA ASP A 106 -0.52 -1.49 -35.54
C ASP A 106 -2.03 -1.73 -35.35
N ALA A 107 -2.57 -1.41 -34.17
CA ALA A 107 -4.01 -1.39 -33.95
C ALA A 107 -4.47 0.06 -33.75
N ALA A 108 -5.49 0.45 -34.51
CA ALA A 108 -6.24 1.70 -34.41
C ALA A 108 -6.55 2.07 -32.95
N PRO A 109 -6.74 3.37 -32.63
CA PRO A 109 -6.99 3.81 -31.25
C PRO A 109 -8.17 3.01 -30.67
N PRO A 110 -8.03 2.45 -29.45
CA PRO A 110 -9.10 1.68 -28.86
C PRO A 110 -10.32 2.60 -28.70
N THR A 111 -11.43 2.17 -29.28
CA THR A 111 -12.78 2.58 -28.92
C THR A 111 -12.87 2.68 -27.38
N PRO A 112 -13.59 3.65 -26.79
CA PRO A 112 -13.61 3.84 -25.34
C PRO A 112 -13.94 2.51 -24.67
N ALA A 113 -12.97 1.94 -23.97
CA ALA A 113 -13.17 0.68 -23.26
C ALA A 113 -14.36 0.85 -22.33
N GLU A 114 -15.28 -0.13 -22.32
CA GLU A 114 -16.34 -0.16 -21.32
C GLU A 114 -15.73 0.09 -19.93
N PRO A 115 -16.38 0.90 -19.08
CA PRO A 115 -15.87 1.15 -17.74
C PRO A 115 -15.61 -0.19 -17.03
N ALA A 116 -14.38 -0.38 -16.55
CA ALA A 116 -13.95 -1.63 -15.94
C ALA A 116 -14.91 -2.04 -14.82
N LYS A 117 -15.48 -3.25 -14.94
CA LYS A 117 -16.38 -3.82 -13.93
C LYS A 117 -15.64 -3.99 -12.60
N VAL A 118 -16.27 -3.55 -11.52
CA VAL A 118 -15.77 -3.67 -10.16
C VAL A 118 -16.63 -4.69 -9.42
N GLN A 119 -16.10 -5.89 -9.22
CA GLN A 119 -16.86 -6.94 -8.54
C GLN A 119 -17.05 -6.61 -7.06
N VAL A 120 -18.28 -6.59 -6.55
CA VAL A 120 -18.56 -6.46 -5.11
C VAL A 120 -18.75 -7.86 -4.52
N LEU A 121 -17.83 -8.31 -3.68
CA LEU A 121 -17.87 -9.60 -3.01
C LEU A 121 -18.40 -9.43 -1.58
N MET A 122 -19.55 -10.02 -1.30
CA MET A 122 -20.14 -10.10 0.04
C MET A 122 -19.78 -11.43 0.70
N ILE A 123 -19.07 -11.38 1.82
CA ILE A 123 -18.73 -12.54 2.66
C ILE A 123 -19.79 -12.69 3.75
N THR A 124 -20.46 -13.85 3.81
CA THR A 124 -21.54 -14.14 4.77
C THR A 124 -21.46 -15.59 5.27
N HIS A 125 -22.11 -15.88 6.39
CA HIS A 125 -22.14 -17.22 6.97
C HIS A 125 -23.52 -17.56 7.54
N LYS A 126 -23.88 -17.02 8.72
CA LYS A 126 -25.08 -17.44 9.48
C LYS A 126 -25.84 -16.32 10.18
N ARG A 127 -25.71 -15.07 9.73
CA ARG A 127 -26.34 -13.90 10.36
C ARG A 127 -27.31 -13.22 9.38
N ALA A 128 -28.42 -13.88 9.06
CA ALA A 128 -29.40 -13.40 8.08
C ALA A 128 -29.87 -11.95 8.32
N ASN A 129 -30.14 -11.58 9.59
CA ASN A 129 -30.53 -10.21 9.94
C ASN A 129 -29.43 -9.17 9.63
N TYR A 130 -28.16 -9.54 9.83
CA TYR A 130 -27.04 -8.65 9.54
C TYR A 130 -26.88 -8.53 8.02
N LEU A 131 -26.89 -9.66 7.32
CA LEU A 131 -26.82 -9.71 5.86
C LEU A 131 -27.92 -8.88 5.20
N GLN A 132 -29.17 -8.96 5.70
CA GLN A 132 -30.29 -8.18 5.18
C GLN A 132 -30.01 -6.68 5.26
N ARG A 133 -29.51 -6.20 6.42
CA ARG A 133 -29.15 -4.79 6.63
C ARG A 133 -28.00 -4.37 5.70
N ALA A 134 -26.95 -5.18 5.63
CA ALA A 134 -25.79 -4.92 4.77
C ALA A 134 -26.20 -4.81 3.30
N LEU A 135 -26.92 -5.82 2.77
CA LEU A 135 -27.39 -5.83 1.38
C LEU A 135 -28.39 -4.69 1.10
N ALA A 136 -29.27 -4.37 2.04
CA ALA A 136 -30.18 -3.23 1.88
C ALA A 136 -29.40 -1.93 1.68
N SER A 137 -28.37 -1.66 2.49
CA SER A 137 -27.51 -0.48 2.31
C SER A 137 -26.78 -0.50 0.96
N ILE A 138 -26.23 -1.66 0.55
CA ILE A 138 -25.53 -1.82 -0.73
C ILE A 138 -26.44 -1.49 -1.90
N PHE A 139 -27.63 -2.09 -1.94
CA PHE A 139 -28.55 -1.92 -3.06
C PHE A 139 -29.29 -0.58 -3.04
N GLN A 140 -29.34 0.11 -1.90
CA GLN A 140 -29.80 1.49 -1.82
C GLN A 140 -28.82 2.44 -2.51
N GLN A 141 -27.51 2.25 -2.32
CA GLN A 141 -26.49 3.17 -2.85
C GLN A 141 -25.94 2.76 -4.22
N ARG A 142 -26.16 1.52 -4.65
CA ARG A 142 -25.67 1.02 -5.95
C ARG A 142 -26.51 1.55 -7.11
N SER A 143 -25.99 2.57 -7.79
CA SER A 143 -26.64 3.17 -8.96
C SER A 143 -26.43 2.40 -10.28
N ASP A 144 -25.33 1.67 -10.42
CA ASP A 144 -24.98 0.95 -11.66
C ASP A 144 -24.70 -0.54 -11.40
N PRO A 145 -25.70 -1.42 -11.60
CA PRO A 145 -25.55 -2.87 -11.44
C PRO A 145 -24.58 -3.53 -12.43
N ALA A 146 -24.38 -2.95 -13.62
CA ALA A 146 -23.50 -3.49 -14.64
C ALA A 146 -22.03 -3.22 -14.30
N ARG A 147 -21.76 -2.03 -13.74
CA ARG A 147 -20.44 -1.65 -13.21
C ARG A 147 -20.12 -2.35 -11.90
N PHE A 148 -21.09 -2.51 -11.00
CA PHE A 148 -20.92 -3.11 -9.67
C PHE A 148 -21.77 -4.39 -9.50
N PRO A 149 -21.48 -5.48 -10.22
CA PRO A 149 -22.14 -6.75 -9.97
C PRO A 149 -21.84 -7.21 -8.53
N VAL A 150 -22.87 -7.69 -7.81
CA VAL A 150 -22.72 -8.17 -6.42
C VAL A 150 -22.77 -9.69 -6.39
N ILE A 151 -21.71 -10.31 -5.90
CA ILE A 151 -21.62 -11.75 -5.64
C ILE A 151 -21.64 -11.94 -4.12
N ALA A 152 -22.53 -12.79 -3.62
CA ALA A 152 -22.52 -13.18 -2.21
C ALA A 152 -21.97 -14.60 -2.06
N SER A 153 -20.98 -14.76 -1.20
CA SER A 153 -20.37 -16.03 -0.85
C SER A 153 -20.75 -16.39 0.58
N GLN A 154 -21.54 -17.44 0.72
CA GLN A 154 -21.97 -18.00 1.99
C GLN A 154 -21.04 -19.15 2.40
N ASP A 155 -20.44 -19.08 3.58
CA ASP A 155 -19.87 -20.26 4.26
C ASP A 155 -21.01 -21.09 4.87
N GLY A 156 -20.95 -22.41 4.71
CA GLY A 156 -21.96 -23.33 5.21
C GLY A 156 -23.29 -23.26 4.45
N ASP A 157 -24.38 -23.63 5.14
CA ASP A 157 -25.71 -23.86 4.57
C ASP A 157 -26.85 -23.30 5.43
N ASP A 158 -26.58 -22.25 6.22
CA ASP A 158 -27.61 -21.57 7.03
C ASP A 158 -28.82 -21.19 6.18
N ALA A 159 -29.99 -21.72 6.56
CA ALA A 159 -31.20 -21.67 5.75
C ALA A 159 -31.80 -20.25 5.66
N GLU A 160 -31.68 -19.45 6.72
CA GLU A 160 -32.20 -18.08 6.72
C GLU A 160 -31.31 -17.17 5.86
N VAL A 161 -29.98 -17.31 5.94
CA VAL A 161 -29.06 -16.63 5.02
C VAL A 161 -29.32 -17.04 3.58
N LEU A 162 -29.50 -18.34 3.31
CA LEU A 162 -29.82 -18.84 1.98
C LEU A 162 -31.09 -18.17 1.44
N LYS A 163 -32.17 -18.17 2.24
CA LYS A 163 -33.45 -17.54 1.89
C LYS A 163 -33.29 -16.06 1.55
N THR A 164 -32.56 -15.30 2.37
CA THR A 164 -32.23 -13.89 2.10
C THR A 164 -31.51 -13.73 0.76
N LEU A 165 -30.48 -14.54 0.48
CA LEU A 165 -29.73 -14.47 -0.78
C LEU A 165 -30.59 -14.82 -2.00
N GLU A 166 -31.47 -15.81 -1.87
CA GLU A 166 -32.41 -16.20 -2.93
C GLU A 166 -33.44 -15.10 -3.24
N GLU A 167 -33.89 -14.34 -2.24
CA GLU A 167 -34.75 -13.17 -2.45
C GLU A 167 -34.04 -12.08 -3.27
N PHE A 168 -32.78 -11.77 -2.95
CA PHE A 168 -32.00 -10.80 -3.73
C PHE A 168 -31.61 -11.31 -5.13
N LEU A 169 -31.41 -12.62 -5.32
CA LEU A 169 -31.24 -13.21 -6.65
C LEU A 169 -32.51 -13.11 -7.50
N ARG A 170 -33.66 -13.51 -6.96
CA ARG A 170 -34.95 -13.48 -7.68
C ARG A 170 -35.37 -12.07 -8.09
N SER A 171 -35.02 -11.06 -7.29
CA SER A 171 -35.26 -9.65 -7.63
C SER A 171 -34.27 -9.08 -8.65
N GLY A 172 -33.28 -9.86 -9.11
CA GLY A 172 -32.25 -9.41 -10.05
C GLY A 172 -31.22 -8.45 -9.44
N ARG A 173 -31.26 -8.22 -8.12
CA ARG A 173 -30.32 -7.33 -7.43
C ARG A 173 -28.97 -8.02 -7.21
N LEU A 174 -28.97 -9.27 -6.74
CA LEU A 174 -27.76 -10.07 -6.60
C LEU A 174 -27.42 -10.70 -7.95
N PHE A 175 -26.15 -10.59 -8.36
CA PHE A 175 -25.68 -11.18 -9.62
C PHE A 175 -25.48 -12.70 -9.48
N LYS A 176 -24.86 -13.14 -8.39
CA LYS A 176 -24.61 -14.56 -8.14
C LYS A 176 -24.50 -14.88 -6.66
N ARG A 177 -24.98 -16.06 -6.28
CA ARG A 177 -24.72 -16.68 -4.98
C ARG A 177 -23.68 -17.77 -5.16
N LEU A 178 -22.76 -17.85 -4.21
CA LEU A 178 -21.76 -18.90 -4.06
C LEU A 178 -21.95 -19.55 -2.69
N GLN A 179 -21.65 -20.85 -2.62
CA GLN A 179 -21.62 -21.60 -1.37
C GLN A 179 -20.23 -22.19 -1.19
N PHE A 180 -19.59 -21.83 -0.08
CA PHE A 180 -18.36 -22.43 0.38
C PHE A 180 -18.70 -23.54 1.38
N GLN A 181 -18.14 -24.72 1.15
CA GLN A 181 -18.19 -25.84 2.07
C GLN A 181 -16.76 -26.37 2.21
N PRO A 182 -16.17 -26.35 3.42
CA PRO A 182 -14.80 -26.80 3.62
C PRO A 182 -14.71 -28.32 3.37
N LYS A 183 -13.70 -28.74 2.59
CA LYS A 183 -13.47 -30.17 2.30
C LYS A 183 -13.01 -30.97 3.51
N THR A 184 -12.46 -30.29 4.51
CA THR A 184 -11.90 -30.88 5.73
C THR A 184 -12.44 -30.14 6.94
N PHE A 185 -12.45 -30.79 8.10
CA PHE A 185 -12.84 -30.14 9.35
C PHE A 185 -11.89 -28.99 9.68
N LEU A 186 -12.46 -27.80 9.96
CA LEU A 186 -11.73 -26.61 10.40
C LEU A 186 -12.15 -26.31 11.85
N PRO A 187 -11.24 -26.43 12.84
CA PRO A 187 -11.61 -26.40 14.25
C PRO A 187 -12.07 -25.02 14.73
N THR A 188 -11.43 -23.94 14.29
CA THR A 188 -11.73 -22.59 14.78
C THR A 188 -12.54 -21.75 13.80
N GLY A 189 -13.21 -20.70 14.32
CA GLY A 189 -13.88 -19.71 13.47
C GLY A 189 -12.90 -18.93 12.59
N TYR A 190 -11.69 -18.65 13.07
CA TYR A 190 -10.66 -17.95 12.30
C TYR A 190 -10.11 -18.78 11.14
N GLU A 191 -10.04 -20.10 11.29
CA GLU A 191 -9.68 -20.99 10.18
C GLU A 191 -10.79 -21.02 9.12
N ARG A 192 -12.05 -21.22 9.53
CA ARG A 192 -13.19 -21.15 8.60
C ARG A 192 -13.21 -19.84 7.83
N LEU A 193 -13.05 -18.71 8.53
CA LEU A 193 -13.02 -17.39 7.92
C LEU A 193 -11.89 -17.25 6.90
N SER A 194 -10.66 -17.64 7.26
CA SER A 194 -9.51 -17.53 6.36
C SER A 194 -9.70 -18.38 5.10
N HIS A 195 -10.14 -19.63 5.26
CA HIS A 195 -10.38 -20.53 4.13
C HIS A 195 -11.53 -20.05 3.23
N HIS A 196 -12.61 -19.53 3.82
CA HIS A 196 -13.72 -18.96 3.07
C HIS A 196 -13.29 -17.75 2.25
N TYR A 197 -12.55 -16.81 2.85
CA TYR A 197 -11.98 -15.67 2.14
C TYR A 197 -11.10 -16.09 0.96
N GLY A 198 -10.14 -16.99 1.21
CA GLY A 198 -9.23 -17.47 0.16
C GLY A 198 -9.99 -18.14 -0.99
N TRP A 199 -10.98 -18.98 -0.67
CA TRP A 199 -11.82 -19.60 -1.68
C TRP A 199 -12.67 -18.59 -2.47
N ALA A 200 -13.31 -17.65 -1.79
CA ALA A 200 -14.20 -16.66 -2.40
C ALA A 200 -13.43 -15.69 -3.30
N LEU A 201 -12.24 -15.24 -2.88
CA LEU A 201 -11.34 -14.46 -3.72
C LEU A 201 -10.87 -15.26 -4.94
N GLY A 202 -10.56 -16.54 -4.77
CA GLY A 202 -10.26 -17.44 -5.89
C GLY A 202 -11.42 -17.56 -6.88
N GLN A 203 -12.67 -17.63 -6.40
CA GLN A 203 -13.83 -17.58 -7.29
C GLN A 203 -13.88 -16.27 -8.09
N VAL A 204 -13.65 -15.13 -7.44
CA VAL A 204 -13.70 -13.82 -8.10
C VAL A 204 -12.59 -13.65 -9.14
N PHE A 205 -11.35 -13.98 -8.79
CA PHE A 205 -10.18 -13.69 -9.63
C PHE A 205 -9.80 -14.82 -10.57
N ASP A 206 -9.77 -16.06 -10.09
CA ASP A 206 -9.34 -17.21 -10.87
C ASP A 206 -10.50 -17.77 -11.72
N THR A 207 -11.69 -17.95 -11.13
CA THR A 207 -12.85 -18.52 -11.85
C THR A 207 -13.56 -17.49 -12.73
N PHE A 208 -13.92 -16.32 -12.17
CA PHE A 208 -14.68 -15.30 -12.91
C PHE A 208 -13.80 -14.32 -13.69
N GLY A 209 -12.49 -14.29 -13.42
CA GLY A 209 -11.55 -13.49 -14.20
C GLY A 209 -11.65 -11.98 -13.98
N TYR A 210 -12.32 -11.51 -12.92
CA TYR A 210 -12.36 -10.09 -12.59
C TYR A 210 -10.94 -9.56 -12.32
N GLN A 211 -10.70 -8.28 -12.63
CA GLN A 211 -9.39 -7.65 -12.43
C GLN A 211 -9.28 -6.93 -11.08
N GLN A 212 -10.41 -6.73 -10.42
CA GLN A 212 -10.51 -5.95 -9.19
C GLN A 212 -11.82 -6.30 -8.49
N ALA A 213 -11.80 -6.25 -7.16
CA ALA A 213 -12.96 -6.52 -6.34
C ALA A 213 -13.01 -5.59 -5.12
N ILE A 214 -14.20 -5.25 -4.67
CA ILE A 214 -14.48 -4.65 -3.36
C ILE A 214 -15.02 -5.76 -2.48
N VAL A 215 -14.41 -5.99 -1.32
CA VAL A 215 -14.80 -7.02 -0.35
C VAL A 215 -15.54 -6.38 0.81
N LEU A 216 -16.74 -6.91 1.12
CA LEU A 216 -17.60 -6.51 2.22
C LEU A 216 -17.98 -7.73 3.05
N GLU A 217 -18.17 -7.52 4.36
CA GLU A 217 -18.69 -8.55 5.28
C GLU A 217 -20.17 -8.29 5.59
N GLU A 218 -20.89 -9.34 6.00
CA GLU A 218 -22.33 -9.30 6.25
C GLU A 218 -22.75 -8.36 7.39
N ASP A 219 -21.81 -7.79 8.15
CA ASP A 219 -22.06 -6.85 9.24
C ASP A 219 -21.58 -5.42 8.95
N LEU A 220 -21.35 -5.11 7.68
CA LEU A 220 -21.03 -3.76 7.20
C LEU A 220 -22.22 -3.10 6.51
N GLU A 221 -22.49 -1.86 6.89
CA GLU A 221 -23.29 -0.93 6.08
C GLU A 221 -22.39 0.10 5.40
N ILE A 222 -22.87 0.67 4.30
CA ILE A 222 -22.09 1.59 3.46
C ILE A 222 -22.69 2.99 3.37
N SER A 223 -21.84 3.99 3.16
CA SER A 223 -22.22 5.40 3.03
C SER A 223 -22.88 5.70 1.67
N PRO A 224 -23.60 6.83 1.55
CA PRO A 224 -24.19 7.26 0.27
C PRO A 224 -23.19 7.47 -0.88
N ASP A 225 -21.94 7.80 -0.54
CA ASP A 225 -20.84 8.05 -1.49
C ASP A 225 -19.87 6.87 -1.65
N PHE A 226 -20.21 5.68 -1.15
CA PHE A 226 -19.30 4.52 -1.14
C PHE A 226 -18.80 4.14 -2.54
N PHE A 227 -19.71 4.00 -3.50
CA PHE A 227 -19.34 3.59 -4.86
C PHE A 227 -18.59 4.70 -5.61
N SER A 228 -18.97 5.96 -5.41
CA SER A 228 -18.27 7.10 -6.03
C SER A 228 -16.86 7.29 -5.46
N PHE A 229 -16.66 7.03 -4.16
CA PHE A 229 -15.33 7.01 -3.53
C PHE A 229 -14.41 5.97 -4.18
N PHE A 230 -14.89 4.73 -4.34
CA PHE A 230 -14.12 3.69 -5.00
C PHE A 230 -13.87 3.98 -6.48
N ASP A 231 -14.84 4.57 -7.18
CA ASP A 231 -14.65 4.97 -8.58
C ASP A 231 -13.56 6.02 -8.77
N ALA A 232 -13.46 6.99 -7.86
CA ALA A 232 -12.46 8.04 -7.92
C ALA A 232 -11.05 7.56 -7.49
N THR A 233 -10.97 6.60 -6.58
CA THR A 233 -9.69 6.10 -6.04
C THR A 233 -9.13 4.90 -6.80
N ARG A 234 -9.98 4.13 -7.49
CA ARG A 234 -9.57 2.97 -8.30
C ARG A 234 -8.48 3.29 -9.34
N PRO A 235 -8.53 4.40 -10.11
CA PRO A 235 -7.45 4.74 -11.04
C PRO A 235 -6.09 4.89 -10.35
N LEU A 236 -6.07 5.39 -9.10
CA LEU A 236 -4.84 5.54 -8.32
C LEU A 236 -4.30 4.16 -7.91
N LEU A 237 -5.17 3.27 -7.43
CA LEU A 237 -4.80 1.89 -7.09
C LEU A 237 -4.23 1.13 -8.30
N VAL A 238 -4.79 1.34 -9.49
CA VAL A 238 -4.31 0.71 -10.73
C VAL A 238 -2.97 1.28 -11.19
N ALA A 239 -2.76 2.59 -11.02
CA ALA A 239 -1.58 3.29 -11.54
C ALA A 239 -0.35 3.20 -10.63
N ASP A 240 -0.54 3.17 -9.31
CA ASP A 240 0.54 3.25 -8.32
C ASP A 240 0.92 1.87 -7.74
N PRO A 241 2.10 1.31 -8.08
CA PRO A 241 2.55 0.02 -7.53
C PRO A 241 2.84 0.06 -6.02
N ASP A 242 2.95 1.26 -5.42
CA ASP A 242 3.09 1.42 -3.96
C ASP A 242 1.74 1.32 -3.22
N LEU A 243 0.64 1.07 -3.94
CA LEU A 243 -0.67 0.74 -3.39
C LEU A 243 -1.01 -0.74 -3.60
N PHE A 244 -1.63 -1.35 -2.60
CA PHE A 244 -2.22 -2.69 -2.75
C PHE A 244 -3.70 -2.73 -2.37
N CYS A 245 -4.23 -1.68 -1.74
CA CYS A 245 -5.65 -1.59 -1.46
C CYS A 245 -6.20 -0.16 -1.39
N VAL A 246 -7.52 -0.04 -1.48
CA VAL A 246 -8.28 1.14 -1.02
C VAL A 246 -9.25 0.64 0.03
N SER A 247 -9.30 1.26 1.19
CA SER A 247 -10.20 0.93 2.30
C SER A 247 -11.26 2.02 2.45
N ALA A 248 -12.50 1.63 2.69
CA ALA A 248 -13.60 2.49 3.11
C ALA A 248 -13.52 2.83 4.60
N TRP A 249 -12.72 2.09 5.38
CA TRP A 249 -12.63 2.23 6.83
C TRP A 249 -11.47 3.12 7.28
N SER A 250 -11.75 3.93 8.30
CA SER A 250 -10.79 4.70 9.09
C SER A 250 -10.72 4.12 10.51
N ASP A 251 -9.59 3.51 10.88
CA ASP A 251 -9.41 2.93 12.22
C ASP A 251 -9.66 3.94 13.35
N ASN A 252 -9.35 5.22 13.10
CA ASN A 252 -9.55 6.33 14.03
C ASN A 252 -10.72 7.25 13.61
N GLY A 253 -11.73 6.72 12.91
CA GLY A 253 -12.87 7.49 12.37
C GLY A 253 -13.94 7.91 13.38
N LYS A 254 -13.58 8.24 14.63
CA LYS A 254 -14.52 8.67 15.68
C LYS A 254 -14.87 10.17 15.54
N PRO A 255 -16.05 10.65 16.03
CA PRO A 255 -16.50 12.02 15.80
C PRO A 255 -15.51 13.11 16.24
N ASP A 256 -14.78 12.87 17.34
CA ASP A 256 -13.82 13.83 17.90
C ASP A 256 -12.51 13.97 17.08
N VAL A 257 -12.23 13.00 16.22
CA VAL A 257 -10.97 12.87 15.48
C VAL A 257 -11.14 12.70 13.97
N ALA A 258 -12.37 12.63 13.47
CA ALA A 258 -12.67 12.50 12.06
C ALA A 258 -13.89 13.35 11.70
N SER A 259 -13.64 14.43 10.96
CA SER A 259 -14.72 15.33 10.50
C SER A 259 -14.52 15.86 9.09
N ASN A 260 -13.32 15.72 8.50
CA ASN A 260 -13.12 16.09 7.10
C ASN A 260 -13.61 14.98 6.17
N VAL A 261 -14.84 15.10 5.69
CA VAL A 261 -15.46 14.11 4.81
C VAL A 261 -14.73 13.96 3.47
N THR A 262 -13.98 14.96 3.00
CA THR A 262 -13.27 14.89 1.70
C THR A 262 -11.84 14.40 1.80
N ALA A 263 -11.29 14.27 3.01
CA ALA A 263 -9.90 13.88 3.22
C ALA A 263 -9.67 12.40 2.93
N VAL A 264 -8.61 12.14 2.17
CA VAL A 264 -8.07 10.80 1.85
C VAL A 264 -6.58 10.81 2.15
N TYR A 265 -6.09 9.72 2.74
CA TYR A 265 -4.71 9.56 3.15
C TYR A 265 -4.16 8.21 2.71
N ARG A 266 -2.84 8.12 2.56
CA ARG A 266 -2.14 6.82 2.51
C ARG A 266 -1.96 6.28 3.94
N SER A 267 -1.94 4.96 4.08
CA SER A 267 -1.74 4.27 5.35
C SER A 267 -0.87 3.03 5.14
N ASP A 268 0.14 2.85 5.99
CA ASP A 268 0.92 1.61 6.10
C ASP A 268 0.10 0.48 6.71
N PHE A 269 -0.90 0.82 7.53
CA PHE A 269 -1.78 -0.15 8.17
C PHE A 269 -2.87 -0.59 7.18
N PHE A 270 -3.06 -1.92 7.01
CA PHE A 270 -4.17 -2.51 6.27
C PHE A 270 -5.46 -2.50 7.12
N PRO A 271 -6.47 -1.67 6.78
CA PRO A 271 -7.65 -1.53 7.63
C PRO A 271 -8.71 -2.62 7.35
N GLY A 272 -8.88 -3.03 6.09
CA GLY A 272 -9.94 -3.95 5.68
C GLY A 272 -11.32 -3.27 5.67
N LEU A 273 -12.34 -3.94 6.23
CA LEU A 273 -13.67 -3.39 6.52
C LEU A 273 -14.30 -2.59 5.36
N GLY A 274 -14.47 -3.25 4.21
CA GLY A 274 -14.89 -2.59 2.96
C GLY A 274 -13.68 -2.11 2.17
N TRP A 275 -13.06 -3.01 1.42
CA TRP A 275 -11.77 -2.71 0.78
C TRP A 275 -11.69 -3.24 -0.65
N MET A 276 -11.04 -2.47 -1.52
CA MET A 276 -10.76 -2.84 -2.90
C MET A 276 -9.34 -3.40 -3.03
N LEU A 277 -9.21 -4.48 -3.79
CA LEU A 277 -7.93 -5.04 -4.23
C LEU A 277 -7.92 -5.33 -5.73
N LEU A 278 -6.71 -5.42 -6.29
CA LEU A 278 -6.48 -5.84 -7.67
C LEU A 278 -6.16 -7.33 -7.75
N ARG A 279 -6.44 -7.93 -8.91
CA ARG A 279 -6.06 -9.31 -9.23
C ARG A 279 -4.57 -9.55 -9.06
N SER A 280 -3.72 -8.60 -9.47
CA SER A 280 -2.27 -8.72 -9.33
C SER A 280 -1.83 -8.98 -7.89
N PHE A 281 -2.48 -8.36 -6.91
CA PHE A 281 -2.19 -8.61 -5.50
C PHE A 281 -2.70 -9.98 -5.05
N TRP A 282 -3.89 -10.41 -5.51
CA TRP A 282 -4.39 -11.77 -5.25
C TRP A 282 -3.42 -12.84 -5.77
N GLU A 283 -2.97 -12.72 -7.01
CA GLU A 283 -2.02 -13.64 -7.64
C GLU A 283 -0.70 -13.74 -6.85
N GLU A 284 -0.28 -12.66 -6.21
CA GLU A 284 0.92 -12.63 -5.38
C GLU A 284 0.77 -13.41 -4.06
N VAL A 285 -0.42 -13.38 -3.46
CA VAL A 285 -0.63 -13.90 -2.09
C VAL A 285 -1.35 -15.25 -2.04
N LYS A 286 -2.06 -15.65 -3.09
CA LYS A 286 -2.96 -16.82 -3.08
C LYS A 286 -2.27 -18.13 -2.71
N ASP A 287 -1.04 -18.35 -3.20
CA ASP A 287 -0.28 -19.59 -2.94
C ASP A 287 0.28 -19.65 -1.51
N ARG A 288 0.27 -18.52 -0.81
CA ARG A 288 0.71 -18.37 0.59
C ARG A 288 -0.43 -18.02 1.53
N TRP A 289 -1.68 -18.14 1.07
CA TRP A 289 -2.83 -17.75 1.85
C TRP A 289 -2.85 -18.49 3.19
N PRO A 290 -3.03 -17.80 4.33
CA PRO A 290 -2.80 -18.40 5.63
C PRO A 290 -3.96 -19.30 6.04
N ALA A 291 -3.68 -20.25 6.92
CA ALA A 291 -4.71 -21.09 7.53
C ALA A 291 -5.66 -20.30 8.46
N LYS A 292 -5.19 -19.20 9.05
CA LYS A 292 -5.94 -18.35 10.00
C LYS A 292 -5.42 -16.91 9.99
N TYR A 293 -6.22 -15.98 10.51
CA TYR A 293 -5.84 -14.55 10.66
C TYR A 293 -5.41 -13.91 9.33
N TRP A 294 -6.26 -14.03 8.31
CA TRP A 294 -5.96 -13.57 6.96
C TRP A 294 -5.62 -12.07 6.90
N ASP A 295 -6.28 -11.25 7.71
CA ASP A 295 -6.08 -9.81 7.76
C ASP A 295 -4.74 -9.45 8.40
N ASP A 296 -4.35 -10.11 9.50
CA ASP A 296 -3.02 -9.97 10.09
C ASP A 296 -1.92 -10.47 9.14
N PHE A 297 -2.19 -11.52 8.35
CA PHE A 297 -1.26 -11.95 7.31
C PHE A 297 -1.01 -10.86 6.25
N LEU A 298 -2.06 -10.14 5.81
CA LEU A 298 -1.89 -9.03 4.87
C LEU A 298 -1.13 -7.84 5.47
N ARG A 299 -1.12 -7.70 6.81
CA ARG A 299 -0.37 -6.65 7.53
C ARG A 299 1.13 -6.94 7.61
N ARG A 300 1.54 -8.22 7.54
CA ARG A 300 2.95 -8.63 7.66
C ARG A 300 3.85 -7.90 6.69
N ALA A 301 5.04 -7.54 7.16
CA ALA A 301 6.03 -6.81 6.35
C ALA A 301 6.38 -7.52 5.03
N ASP A 302 6.49 -8.85 5.04
CA ASP A 302 6.85 -9.65 3.86
C ASP A 302 5.72 -9.83 2.85
N VAL A 303 4.47 -9.57 3.25
CA VAL A 303 3.29 -9.56 2.37
C VAL A 303 3.01 -8.14 1.89
N ARG A 304 2.98 -7.16 2.79
CA ARG A 304 2.74 -5.76 2.47
C ARG A 304 3.84 -5.16 1.60
N LYS A 305 5.11 -5.57 1.80
CA LYS A 305 6.29 -5.12 1.02
C LYS A 305 6.43 -3.59 0.93
N GLY A 306 6.10 -2.90 2.03
CA GLY A 306 6.16 -1.43 2.09
C GLY A 306 5.07 -0.72 1.28
N ARG A 307 4.09 -1.43 0.72
CA ARG A 307 2.93 -0.82 0.06
C ARG A 307 1.94 -0.28 1.08
N HIS A 308 1.06 0.57 0.60
CA HIS A 308 0.08 1.30 1.39
C HIS A 308 -1.34 0.99 0.93
N CYS A 309 -2.30 1.38 1.76
CA CYS A 309 -3.68 1.52 1.36
C CYS A 309 -4.08 2.99 1.34
N LEU A 310 -5.02 3.35 0.45
CA LEU A 310 -5.76 4.58 0.62
C LEU A 310 -6.87 4.37 1.65
N ARG A 311 -7.12 5.37 2.48
CA ARG A 311 -8.24 5.38 3.44
C ARG A 311 -8.82 6.78 3.56
N PRO A 312 -10.14 6.93 3.80
CA PRO A 312 -10.72 8.22 4.10
C PRO A 312 -10.45 8.65 5.55
N GLU A 313 -10.68 9.92 5.88
CA GLU A 313 -10.75 10.34 7.28
C GLU A 313 -12.02 9.84 7.97
N VAL A 314 -13.18 10.15 7.36
CA VAL A 314 -14.50 9.69 7.78
C VAL A 314 -14.86 8.42 7.01
N SER A 315 -15.22 7.36 7.73
CA SER A 315 -15.44 6.03 7.15
C SER A 315 -16.63 6.01 6.18
N ARG A 316 -16.47 5.25 5.09
CA ARG A 316 -17.50 4.94 4.08
C ARG A 316 -18.19 3.61 4.35
N SER A 317 -17.72 2.89 5.36
CA SER A 317 -18.31 1.68 5.89
C SER A 317 -18.43 1.80 7.41
N HIS A 318 -19.44 1.16 7.98
CA HIS A 318 -19.62 1.05 9.42
C HIS A 318 -19.99 -0.38 9.79
N THR A 319 -19.35 -0.91 10.83
CA THR A 319 -19.68 -2.25 11.35
C THR A 319 -20.70 -2.16 12.46
N PHE A 320 -21.78 -2.93 12.34
CA PHE A 320 -22.78 -3.12 13.38
C PHE A 320 -22.71 -4.53 14.01
N GLY A 321 -21.61 -5.25 13.73
CA GLY A 321 -21.39 -6.64 14.12
C GLY A 321 -20.94 -6.81 15.58
N GLU A 322 -21.82 -6.60 16.56
CA GLU A 322 -21.48 -6.81 17.98
C GLU A 322 -21.13 -8.26 18.30
N LYS A 323 -21.77 -9.22 17.62
CA LYS A 323 -21.54 -10.66 17.77
C LYS A 323 -20.85 -11.22 16.51
N GLY A 324 -19.63 -11.74 16.69
CA GLY A 324 -18.82 -12.31 15.61
C GLY A 324 -17.79 -13.32 16.12
N VAL A 325 -16.88 -13.74 15.24
CA VAL A 325 -15.82 -14.74 15.53
C VAL A 325 -14.89 -14.28 16.67
N SER A 326 -14.71 -12.97 16.84
CA SER A 326 -13.95 -12.35 17.91
C SER A 326 -14.72 -12.20 19.23
N TYR A 327 -15.95 -12.72 19.33
CA TYR A 327 -16.83 -12.56 20.50
C TYR A 327 -17.08 -11.09 20.92
N GLY A 328 -17.02 -10.15 19.96
CA GLY A 328 -17.22 -8.73 20.21
C GLY A 328 -16.01 -8.03 20.86
N GLN A 329 -14.86 -8.71 20.96
CA GLN A 329 -13.61 -8.10 21.39
C GLN A 329 -13.30 -6.86 20.54
N PHE A 330 -13.02 -5.73 21.18
CA PHE A 330 -12.80 -4.40 20.58
C PHE A 330 -14.02 -3.70 19.97
N TYR A 331 -15.18 -4.34 19.83
CA TYR A 331 -16.37 -3.71 19.22
C TYR A 331 -16.83 -2.48 20.01
N LYS A 332 -17.14 -2.66 21.30
CA LYS A 332 -17.63 -1.57 22.16
C LYS A 332 -16.58 -0.48 22.42
N GLU A 333 -15.32 -0.87 22.50
CA GLU A 333 -14.22 0.03 22.86
C GLU A 333 -13.75 0.89 21.68
N HIS A 334 -13.76 0.34 20.46
CA HIS A 334 -13.11 0.98 19.32
C HIS A 334 -13.93 1.03 18.03
N LEU A 335 -14.78 0.04 17.74
CA LEU A 335 -15.50 -0.03 16.45
C LEU A 335 -16.87 0.67 16.47
N ALA A 336 -17.62 0.54 17.56
CA ALA A 336 -18.99 1.07 17.66
C ALA A 336 -19.04 2.61 17.59
N GLY A 337 -17.97 3.30 18.02
CA GLY A 337 -17.88 4.76 18.00
C GLY A 337 -17.42 5.35 16.66
N ASN A 338 -17.19 4.52 15.63
CA ASN A 338 -16.75 4.99 14.32
C ASN A 338 -17.93 5.58 13.53
N VAL A 339 -17.74 6.74 12.92
CA VAL A 339 -18.79 7.47 12.21
C VAL A 339 -18.90 6.98 10.77
N LEU A 340 -20.13 6.67 10.34
CA LEU A 340 -20.44 6.50 8.92
C LEU A 340 -20.65 7.87 8.29
N ASN A 341 -19.99 8.12 7.16
CA ASN A 341 -20.25 9.33 6.38
C ASN A 341 -21.70 9.34 5.86
N GLU A 342 -22.44 10.40 6.17
CA GLU A 342 -23.80 10.62 5.66
C GLU A 342 -23.85 11.66 4.51
N ALA A 343 -22.76 12.40 4.30
CA ALA A 343 -22.69 13.42 3.26
C ALA A 343 -22.40 12.80 1.88
N VAL A 344 -23.10 13.26 0.84
CA VAL A 344 -22.79 12.89 -0.54
C VAL A 344 -21.63 13.75 -1.03
N VAL A 345 -20.43 13.16 -1.12
CA VAL A 345 -19.25 13.82 -1.68
C VAL A 345 -19.21 13.60 -3.19
N ASP A 346 -19.10 14.69 -3.95
CA ASP A 346 -18.82 14.63 -5.39
C ASP A 346 -17.34 14.31 -5.63
N TRP A 347 -16.98 13.03 -5.52
CA TRP A 347 -15.61 12.57 -5.68
C TRP A 347 -14.98 12.85 -7.04
N LYS A 348 -15.77 13.20 -8.07
CA LYS A 348 -15.24 13.62 -9.36
C LYS A 348 -14.60 15.01 -9.33
N SER A 349 -15.04 15.88 -8.41
CA SER A 349 -14.49 17.23 -8.23
C SER A 349 -13.44 17.33 -7.12
N VAL A 350 -13.29 16.29 -6.28
CA VAL A 350 -12.24 16.24 -5.26
C VAL A 350 -10.89 15.92 -5.89
N ALA A 351 -9.92 16.82 -5.72
CA ALA A 351 -8.54 16.57 -6.14
C ALA A 351 -7.87 15.52 -5.24
N LEU A 352 -7.34 14.45 -5.85
CA LEU A 352 -6.64 13.37 -5.15
C LEU A 352 -5.14 13.29 -5.53
N SER A 353 -4.59 14.33 -6.14
CA SER A 353 -3.20 14.37 -6.59
C SER A 353 -2.20 14.19 -5.44
N HIS A 354 -2.54 14.62 -4.23
CA HIS A 354 -1.70 14.49 -3.03
C HIS A 354 -1.53 13.04 -2.57
N VAL A 355 -2.46 12.13 -2.90
CA VAL A 355 -2.35 10.69 -2.57
C VAL A 355 -1.98 9.82 -3.77
N ALA A 356 -1.80 10.42 -4.96
CA ALA A 356 -1.61 9.70 -6.21
C ALA A 356 -0.34 8.83 -6.23
N THR A 357 0.72 9.25 -5.55
CA THR A 357 1.95 8.47 -5.37
C THR A 357 2.47 8.63 -3.94
N SER A 358 3.38 7.75 -3.52
CA SER A 358 4.11 7.91 -2.25
C SER A 358 4.86 9.24 -2.19
N ALA A 359 5.56 9.63 -3.27
CA ALA A 359 6.30 10.89 -3.34
C ALA A 359 5.39 12.13 -3.26
N ALA A 360 4.21 12.11 -3.90
CA ALA A 360 3.24 13.19 -3.80
C ALA A 360 2.71 13.34 -2.37
N PHE A 361 2.49 12.22 -1.68
CA PHE A 361 2.01 12.23 -0.30
C PHE A 361 3.10 12.65 0.69
N ASP A 362 4.35 12.23 0.46
CA ASP A 362 5.52 12.71 1.20
C ASP A 362 5.64 14.25 1.09
N ALA A 363 5.52 14.78 -0.13
CA ALA A 363 5.56 16.23 -0.36
C ALA A 363 4.39 16.95 0.34
N TYR A 364 3.17 16.40 0.23
CA TYR A 364 2.00 16.91 0.92
C TYR A 364 2.21 16.95 2.45
N LEU A 365 2.60 15.84 3.08
CA LEU A 365 2.81 15.80 4.53
C LEU A 365 3.92 16.75 4.97
N THR A 366 5.02 16.83 4.20
CA THR A 366 6.12 17.77 4.46
C THR A 366 5.62 19.21 4.47
N GLU A 367 4.82 19.58 3.48
CA GLU A 367 4.26 20.92 3.37
C GLU A 367 3.28 21.23 4.50
N GLN A 368 2.38 20.30 4.82
CA GLN A 368 1.41 20.45 5.90
C GLN A 368 2.09 20.61 7.26
N VAL A 369 3.09 19.77 7.56
CA VAL A 369 3.81 19.81 8.84
C VAL A 369 4.67 21.06 8.97
N ARG A 370 5.31 21.54 7.89
CA ARG A 370 6.11 22.78 7.91
C ARG A 370 5.28 24.02 8.23
N HIS A 371 4.04 24.08 7.75
CA HIS A 371 3.13 25.21 7.99
C HIS A 371 2.29 25.07 9.26
N ALA A 372 2.31 23.88 9.88
CA ALA A 372 1.61 23.62 11.12
C ALA A 372 2.32 24.26 12.32
N ARG A 373 1.55 24.55 13.38
CA ARG A 373 2.10 24.85 14.70
C ARG A 373 2.66 23.57 15.28
N LEU A 374 3.99 23.47 15.38
CA LEU A 374 4.68 22.34 15.97
C LEU A 374 4.68 22.43 17.51
N VAL A 375 4.26 21.36 18.18
CA VAL A 375 4.18 21.27 19.65
C VAL A 375 4.58 19.88 20.12
N ALA A 376 5.29 19.78 21.25
CA ALA A 376 5.59 18.50 21.88
C ALA A 376 4.31 17.91 22.50
N PHE A 377 4.16 16.58 22.48
CA PHE A 377 2.96 15.91 23.02
C PHE A 377 2.58 16.37 24.43
N ASP A 378 3.55 16.51 25.34
CA ASP A 378 3.29 16.90 26.73
C ASP A 378 2.73 18.34 26.86
N ASP A 379 2.95 19.20 25.87
CA ASP A 379 2.45 20.59 25.82
C ASP A 379 1.09 20.73 25.13
N VAL A 380 0.54 19.65 24.57
CA VAL A 380 -0.76 19.71 23.87
C VAL A 380 -1.91 19.81 24.85
N SER A 381 -2.76 20.83 24.66
CA SER A 381 -4.01 21.02 25.39
C SER A 381 -5.17 21.35 24.43
N PRO A 382 -6.43 21.14 24.81
CA PRO A 382 -7.56 21.59 24.00
C PRO A 382 -7.61 23.11 23.79
N SER A 383 -7.12 23.91 24.73
CA SER A 383 -7.08 25.37 24.60
C SER A 383 -6.05 25.86 23.58
N LEU A 384 -4.98 25.08 23.32
CA LEU A 384 -4.00 25.37 22.26
C LEU A 384 -4.66 25.45 20.88
N VAL A 385 -5.67 24.63 20.60
CA VAL A 385 -6.40 24.64 19.32
C VAL A 385 -7.06 26.00 19.06
N GLN A 386 -7.47 26.71 20.11
CA GLN A 386 -8.12 28.02 20.01
C GLN A 386 -7.12 29.15 19.72
N THR A 387 -5.83 28.95 19.96
CA THR A 387 -4.78 29.97 19.71
C THR A 387 -4.20 29.88 18.30
N LEU A 388 -4.55 28.84 17.53
CA LEU A 388 -4.10 28.65 16.16
C LEU A 388 -4.66 29.75 15.26
N GLN A 389 -3.81 30.25 14.37
CA GLN A 389 -4.22 31.19 13.32
C GLN A 389 -5.28 30.55 12.41
N ASP A 390 -5.98 31.37 11.61
CA ASP A 390 -6.97 30.84 10.68
C ASP A 390 -6.33 29.80 9.74
N ARG A 391 -7.00 28.66 9.60
CA ARG A 391 -6.56 27.48 8.83
C ARG A 391 -5.19 26.88 9.23
N GLN A 392 -4.54 27.34 10.29
CA GLN A 392 -3.28 26.76 10.74
C GLN A 392 -3.51 25.36 11.32
N ALA A 393 -2.75 24.38 10.82
CA ALA A 393 -2.76 23.01 11.31
C ALA A 393 -1.94 22.86 12.60
N LEU A 394 -2.15 21.76 13.31
CA LEU A 394 -1.35 21.36 14.48
C LEU A 394 -0.45 20.18 14.12
N ALA A 395 0.85 20.28 14.40
CA ALA A 395 1.77 19.15 14.33
C ALA A 395 2.20 18.79 15.76
N VAL A 396 1.92 17.57 16.18
CA VAL A 396 2.19 17.08 17.54
C VAL A 396 3.29 16.05 17.47
N LEU A 397 4.44 16.37 18.05
CA LEU A 397 5.57 15.46 18.11
C LEU A 397 5.38 14.45 19.24
N TYR A 398 5.53 13.16 18.90
CA TYR A 398 5.39 12.08 19.85
C TYR A 398 6.56 11.10 19.80
N ASP A 399 6.84 10.46 20.93
CA ASP A 399 7.78 9.35 21.04
C ASP A 399 7.02 8.02 21.02
N ASP A 400 7.56 7.02 20.31
CA ASP A 400 6.95 5.70 20.16
C ASP A 400 6.66 5.03 21.51
N ARG A 401 7.51 5.24 22.53
CA ARG A 401 7.33 4.74 23.91
C ARG A 401 6.12 5.33 24.61
N GLN A 402 5.65 6.49 24.15
CA GLN A 402 4.50 7.20 24.71
C GLN A 402 3.20 6.93 23.92
N TRP A 403 3.21 6.12 22.86
CA TRP A 403 2.05 5.98 21.97
C TRP A 403 0.73 5.70 22.69
N ARG A 404 0.71 4.82 23.70
CA ARG A 404 -0.53 4.54 24.46
C ARG A 404 -1.09 5.80 25.15
N ARG A 405 -0.22 6.66 25.70
CA ARG A 405 -0.64 7.95 26.31
C ARG A 405 -1.17 8.90 25.23
N VAL A 406 -0.50 8.94 24.08
CA VAL A 406 -0.89 9.75 22.92
C VAL A 406 -2.26 9.31 22.41
N ALA A 407 -2.43 8.04 22.10
CA ALA A 407 -3.67 7.47 21.61
C ALA A 407 -4.83 7.74 22.57
N LYS A 408 -4.64 7.51 23.88
CA LYS A 408 -5.66 7.84 24.90
C LYS A 408 -6.04 9.32 24.93
N ARG A 409 -5.07 10.23 24.83
CA ARG A 409 -5.33 11.68 24.86
C ARG A 409 -6.24 12.14 23.73
N PHE A 410 -6.06 11.55 22.54
CA PHE A 410 -6.84 11.90 21.35
C PHE A 410 -8.04 10.97 21.13
N GLY A 411 -8.20 9.89 21.90
CA GLY A 411 -9.26 8.89 21.72
C GLY A 411 -9.02 7.90 20.56
N LEU A 412 -7.78 7.76 20.12
CA LEU A 412 -7.32 6.89 19.04
C LEU A 412 -7.20 5.44 19.50
N MET A 413 -7.07 4.50 18.55
CA MET A 413 -6.73 3.12 18.84
C MET A 413 -5.28 2.98 19.36
N GLU A 414 -5.11 2.23 20.45
CA GLU A 414 -3.84 2.10 21.16
C GLU A 414 -2.93 0.99 20.62
N ASP A 415 -3.51 0.03 19.89
CA ASP A 415 -2.80 -1.14 19.39
C ASP A 415 -2.00 -0.84 18.12
N GLU A 416 -1.08 -1.76 17.84
CA GLU A 416 -0.29 -1.79 16.62
C GLU A 416 -0.23 -3.22 16.09
N LYS A 417 0.06 -3.34 14.80
CA LYS A 417 0.36 -4.62 14.14
C LYS A 417 1.64 -4.44 13.35
N GLU A 418 2.60 -5.35 13.50
CA GLU A 418 3.89 -5.29 12.79
C GLU A 418 4.66 -3.97 13.04
N GLY A 419 4.52 -3.40 14.25
CA GLY A 419 5.10 -2.09 14.60
C GLY A 419 4.42 -0.88 13.93
N ILE A 420 3.25 -1.09 13.30
CA ILE A 420 2.49 -0.07 12.59
C ILE A 420 1.25 0.28 13.40
N ARG A 421 1.13 1.55 13.73
CA ARG A 421 -0.04 2.12 14.40
C ARG A 421 -1.15 2.36 13.40
N ARG A 422 -2.38 2.20 13.85
CA ARG A 422 -3.54 2.26 12.97
C ARG A 422 -3.70 3.62 12.28
N GLY A 423 -3.85 3.59 10.96
CA GLY A 423 -3.99 4.77 10.10
C GLY A 423 -2.71 5.58 9.85
N THR A 424 -1.55 5.15 10.39
CA THR A 424 -0.28 5.86 10.19
C THR A 424 0.34 5.61 8.83
N TYR A 425 1.09 6.60 8.34
CA TYR A 425 1.96 6.54 7.18
C TYR A 425 3.35 7.02 7.61
N ARG A 426 4.33 6.11 7.62
CA ARG A 426 5.72 6.38 8.05
C ARG A 426 5.80 7.08 9.41
N GLY A 427 4.96 6.65 10.36
CA GLY A 427 4.90 7.26 11.71
C GLY A 427 4.17 8.60 11.78
N VAL A 428 3.50 9.03 10.71
CA VAL A 428 2.62 10.21 10.71
C VAL A 428 1.15 9.77 10.73
N LEU A 429 0.35 10.26 11.67
CA LEU A 429 -1.11 10.10 11.67
C LEU A 429 -1.79 11.44 11.36
N PRO A 430 -2.33 11.64 10.15
CA PRO A 430 -3.18 12.78 9.84
C PRO A 430 -4.65 12.53 10.22
N PHE A 431 -5.29 13.50 10.86
CA PHE A 431 -6.69 13.46 11.31
C PHE A 431 -7.19 14.87 11.68
N THR A 432 -8.48 15.03 11.98
CA THR A 432 -9.02 16.33 12.42
C THR A 432 -9.37 16.29 13.89
N TRP A 433 -8.71 17.09 14.72
CA TRP A 433 -8.98 17.18 16.15
C TRP A 433 -9.51 18.55 16.53
N LYS A 434 -10.68 18.57 17.20
CA LYS A 434 -11.35 19.82 17.61
C LYS A 434 -11.49 20.84 16.47
N GLY A 435 -11.84 20.35 15.27
CA GLY A 435 -12.05 21.17 14.07
C GLY A 435 -10.77 21.65 13.38
N ARG A 436 -9.59 21.17 13.79
CA ARG A 436 -8.30 21.51 13.17
C ARG A 436 -7.59 20.30 12.62
N SER A 437 -7.06 20.44 11.40
CA SER A 437 -6.15 19.45 10.83
C SER A 437 -4.96 19.25 11.76
N THR A 438 -4.75 18.00 12.16
CA THR A 438 -3.77 17.59 13.16
C THR A 438 -2.93 16.45 12.60
N PHE A 439 -1.62 16.55 12.80
CA PHE A 439 -0.64 15.55 12.39
C PHE A 439 0.11 15.09 13.62
N LEU A 440 -0.09 13.85 14.06
CA LEU A 440 0.85 13.24 15.01
C LEU A 440 2.08 12.83 14.23
N VAL A 441 3.24 13.33 14.63
CA VAL A 441 4.50 13.17 13.93
C VAL A 441 5.51 12.52 14.85
N ARG A 442 6.14 11.45 14.40
CA ARG A 442 7.28 10.87 15.11
C ARG A 442 8.59 11.58 14.72
N ASP A 443 8.94 11.49 13.45
CA ASP A 443 10.23 11.93 12.89
C ASP A 443 10.08 12.45 11.45
N TRP A 444 9.07 13.29 11.21
CA TRP A 444 8.77 13.85 9.89
C TRP A 444 8.98 15.37 9.80
N PRO A 445 9.49 15.92 8.67
CA PRO A 445 10.16 15.25 7.54
C PRO A 445 11.63 14.95 7.89
N GLY A 446 11.91 13.79 8.49
CA GLY A 446 13.20 13.46 9.09
C GLY A 446 13.36 13.99 10.52
N SER A 447 14.59 14.06 11.03
CA SER A 447 14.89 14.59 12.37
C SER A 447 14.50 16.07 12.56
N PHE A 448 14.00 16.75 11.53
CA PHE A 448 13.54 18.14 11.58
C PHE A 448 12.53 18.39 12.72
N GLY A 449 11.65 17.44 13.03
CA GLY A 449 10.74 17.58 14.18
C GLY A 449 11.50 17.72 15.51
N LEU A 450 12.54 16.92 15.71
CA LEU A 450 13.40 16.97 16.90
C LEU A 450 14.27 18.24 16.91
N PHE A 451 14.83 18.64 15.76
CA PHE A 451 15.64 19.86 15.65
C PHE A 451 14.82 21.15 15.80
N ALA A 452 13.60 21.21 15.27
CA ALA A 452 12.72 22.37 15.37
C ALA A 452 12.18 22.57 16.80
N LEU A 453 11.99 21.49 17.56
CA LEU A 453 11.72 21.60 19.01
C LEU A 453 12.95 22.08 19.78
N ALA A 454 14.15 21.56 19.48
CA ALA A 454 15.39 21.98 20.14
C ALA A 454 15.70 23.47 19.93
N LEU A 455 15.28 24.05 18.80
CA LEU A 455 15.41 25.48 18.48
C LEU A 455 14.26 26.34 19.02
N SER A 456 13.25 25.74 19.66
CA SER A 456 12.20 26.49 20.35
C SER A 456 12.78 27.13 21.62
N PRO A 457 12.50 28.42 21.93
CA PRO A 457 13.11 29.13 23.06
C PRO A 457 12.96 28.42 24.42
N ARG A 458 11.95 27.55 24.59
CA ARG A 458 11.72 26.79 25.83
C ARG A 458 12.58 25.52 25.98
N TYR A 459 13.12 24.97 24.89
CA TYR A 459 13.99 23.78 24.96
C TYR A 459 15.46 24.16 25.17
N ALA A 460 15.88 25.35 24.72
CA ALA A 460 17.19 25.91 25.03
C ALA A 460 17.41 26.09 26.55
N GLU A 461 16.34 26.38 27.31
CA GLU A 461 16.38 26.45 28.78
C GLU A 461 16.57 25.08 29.46
N LEU A 462 16.25 23.96 28.80
CA LEU A 462 16.46 22.62 29.36
C LEU A 462 17.90 22.11 29.15
N GLU A 463 18.60 22.54 28.10
CA GLU A 463 20.03 22.23 27.94
C GLU A 463 20.92 23.07 28.88
N GLU A 464 20.57 24.33 29.19
CA GLU A 464 21.32 25.13 30.16
C GLU A 464 21.23 24.60 31.60
N VAL A 465 20.18 23.84 31.94
CA VAL A 465 20.05 23.21 33.28
C VAL A 465 20.86 21.92 33.41
N THR A 466 21.41 21.36 32.32
CA THR A 466 22.16 20.09 32.36
C THR A 466 23.68 20.26 32.20
N VAL A 467 24.19 21.51 32.22
CA VAL A 467 25.64 21.78 32.25
C VAL A 467 25.97 22.72 33.40
N THR A 468 25.78 22.26 34.63
CA THR A 468 26.46 22.84 35.80
C THR A 468 27.19 21.79 36.60
N ARG A 469 28.52 21.77 36.43
CA ARG A 469 29.58 21.34 37.37
C ARG A 469 29.32 20.09 38.22
N GLN A 470 29.82 18.96 37.71
CA GLN A 470 30.47 17.83 38.41
C GLN A 470 30.63 16.78 37.30
N ASP A 471 31.77 16.68 36.62
CA ASP A 471 32.90 15.91 37.10
C ASP A 471 34.18 16.35 36.39
N ALA A 472 35.03 17.03 37.15
CA ALA A 472 36.43 17.19 36.81
C ALA A 472 37.24 16.81 38.05
N GLN A 473 37.37 15.50 38.32
CA GLN A 473 38.50 14.95 39.06
C GLN A 473 38.47 13.41 39.10
N THR A 474 39.67 12.84 39.04
CA THR A 474 40.06 11.43 39.26
C THR A 474 40.01 10.49 38.05
N TRP A 475 41.07 10.54 37.24
CA TRP A 475 41.88 9.36 36.87
C TRP A 475 43.33 9.83 36.62
N SER A 476 44.17 9.67 37.63
CA SER A 476 45.63 9.51 37.53
C SER A 476 45.97 8.16 38.12
#